data_AF-A0A813Z0Z9-F1
#
_entry.id   AF-A0A813Z0Z9-F1
#
_cell.length_a   1.000
_cell.length_b   1.000
_cell.length_c   1.000
_cell.angle_alpha   90.00
_cell.angle_beta   90.00
_cell.angle_gamma   90.00
#
_symmetry.space_group_name_H-M   'P 1'
#
loop_
_entity.id
_entity.type
_entity.pdbx_description
1 polymer ?
#
loop_
_entity_poly.entity_id
_entity_poly.type
_entity_poly.pdbx_seq_one_letter_code
_entity_poly.pdbx_strand_id
1 'polypeptide(L)'
;MTAEITTTGISNDLQPNSSIDLMNLSSDIIESTTATTNSLLDSIDVNEPPTKKCKVTTNEKPRLLEDRIGSILSCCICLDLSTLPIYQCVNGHLMCASCFNHLLADCKLKDEQTTCPNCRCEISKSNCTRNLAVEKTISELPIQCDYCLQTYLRSEIKAHRIQNCAERPVVCDYSLLGCNWNGPFHTLSSHLTVCEYPSKTGLELIETIQAQKRAYDEEKKCLETVVDLLSLNQIGVSDLILKPFRTDDFVAKLYFETSRFTALQYQWQVRARINDNNPHPHTTVNRSLSYQLVLKSKISQTIDLKFFLLKGPHGDPSTSQVQPIIYHFEFNPNNTETEYLKLPITSQECNRMLSSSSISFRLLMVQLDKP
;
A
#
# COMPACT_ATOMS: atom_id res chain seq x y z
N MET A 1 -44.78 -27.46 35.92
CA MET A 1 -44.27 -26.96 37.22
C MET A 1 -42.96 -26.29 36.94
N THR A 2 -42.89 -25.04 37.38
CA THR A 2 -41.88 -24.00 37.16
C THR A 2 -40.51 -24.41 37.68
N ALA A 3 -39.46 -24.17 36.89
CA ALA A 3 -38.07 -24.20 37.35
C ALA A 3 -37.52 -22.77 37.26
N GLU A 4 -37.34 -22.18 38.43
CA GLU A 4 -36.73 -20.88 38.67
C GLU A 4 -35.21 -20.97 38.43
N ILE A 5 -34.65 -20.01 37.70
CA ILE A 5 -33.21 -19.80 37.61
C ILE A 5 -32.89 -18.49 38.31
N THR A 6 -32.21 -18.64 39.44
CA THR A 6 -31.80 -17.59 40.36
C THR A 6 -30.69 -16.72 39.76
N THR A 7 -30.95 -15.42 39.70
CA THR A 7 -29.97 -14.37 39.42
C THR A 7 -29.08 -14.10 40.64
N THR A 8 -27.76 -14.14 40.46
CA THR A 8 -26.79 -13.52 41.38
C THR A 8 -26.01 -12.46 40.63
N GLY A 9 -26.30 -11.20 40.94
CA GLY A 9 -25.47 -10.06 40.58
C GLY A 9 -24.32 -9.92 41.57
N ILE A 10 -23.13 -9.59 41.05
CA ILE A 10 -22.03 -9.03 41.83
C ILE A 10 -21.55 -7.81 41.07
N SER A 11 -21.85 -6.65 41.64
CA SER A 11 -21.25 -5.35 41.34
C SER A 11 -19.79 -5.35 41.78
N ASN A 12 -18.90 -4.68 41.04
CA ASN A 12 -17.70 -4.10 41.62
C ASN A 12 -17.28 -2.85 40.83
N ASP A 13 -17.46 -1.71 41.48
CA ASP A 13 -16.82 -0.44 41.19
C ASP A 13 -15.29 -0.56 41.27
N LEU A 14 -14.57 0.15 40.39
CA LEU A 14 -13.21 0.62 40.64
C LEU A 14 -12.88 1.78 39.69
N GLN A 15 -12.74 2.97 40.27
CA GLN A 15 -12.14 4.15 39.66
C GLN A 15 -10.69 4.35 40.20
N PRO A 16 -9.90 5.27 39.63
CA PRO A 16 -8.52 5.03 39.18
C PRO A 16 -7.46 5.44 40.20
N ASN A 17 -6.21 5.00 40.01
CA ASN A 17 -5.06 5.68 40.60
C ASN A 17 -3.83 5.69 39.68
N SER A 18 -3.25 6.87 39.62
CA SER A 18 -1.97 7.29 39.02
C SER A 18 -0.76 6.73 39.75
N SER A 19 0.36 6.53 39.03
CA SER A 19 1.63 7.26 39.25
C SER A 19 2.79 6.65 38.47
N ILE A 20 3.67 7.54 38.03
CA ILE A 20 4.89 7.36 37.24
C ILE A 20 6.06 7.05 38.18
N ASP A 21 6.94 6.11 37.81
CA ASP A 21 8.26 5.95 38.43
C ASP A 21 9.39 6.11 37.40
N LEU A 22 10.21 7.13 37.65
CA LEU A 22 11.51 7.42 37.05
C LEU A 22 12.60 6.60 37.76
N MET A 23 13.45 5.90 37.02
CA MET A 23 14.70 5.37 37.55
C MET A 23 15.86 6.33 37.24
N ASN A 24 16.36 6.96 38.32
CA ASN A 24 17.64 7.64 38.41
C ASN A 24 18.76 6.63 38.68
N LEU A 25 19.91 6.79 38.04
CA LEU A 25 21.19 6.27 38.53
C LEU A 25 22.25 7.38 38.46
N SER A 26 22.46 8.02 39.62
CA SER A 26 23.70 8.64 40.10
C SER A 26 24.84 7.60 40.14
N SER A 27 26.13 7.88 40.18
CA SER A 27 27.05 9.03 40.07
C SER A 27 28.44 8.37 40.11
N ASP A 28 29.48 8.96 39.54
CA ASP A 28 30.81 8.90 40.16
C ASP A 28 31.75 9.98 39.58
N ILE A 29 32.43 10.64 40.52
CA ILE A 29 33.39 11.74 40.39
C ILE A 29 34.79 11.14 40.45
N ILE A 30 35.70 11.49 39.53
CA ILE A 30 37.14 11.63 39.84
C ILE A 30 37.73 12.78 39.01
N GLU A 31 38.35 13.73 39.72
CA GLU A 31 39.11 14.86 39.20
C GLU A 31 40.63 14.58 39.29
N SER A 32 41.41 15.35 38.53
CA SER A 32 42.88 15.54 38.55
C SER A 32 43.74 14.67 37.62
N THR A 33 44.44 15.31 36.68
CA THR A 33 45.85 15.69 36.86
C THR A 33 46.40 16.48 35.65
N THR A 34 47.25 17.44 35.98
CA THR A 34 47.97 18.39 35.12
C THR A 34 49.14 17.76 34.36
N ALA A 35 49.41 18.19 33.12
CA ALA A 35 50.76 18.18 32.54
C ALA A 35 50.92 19.22 31.43
N THR A 36 51.93 20.07 31.61
CA THR A 36 52.42 21.16 30.75
C THR A 36 53.42 20.62 29.72
N THR A 37 53.42 21.12 28.47
CA THR A 37 54.65 21.39 27.69
C THR A 37 54.40 22.30 26.47
N ASN A 38 55.33 23.23 26.27
CA ASN A 38 55.42 24.30 25.26
C ASN A 38 55.54 23.82 23.80
N SER A 39 55.14 24.64 22.81
CA SER A 39 56.05 25.57 22.10
C SER A 39 55.56 26.02 20.69
N LEU A 40 55.60 27.34 20.48
CA LEU A 40 56.13 28.08 19.30
C LEU A 40 55.26 28.44 18.06
N LEU A 41 55.06 29.77 17.94
CA LEU A 41 55.30 30.69 16.80
C LEU A 41 54.11 31.31 16.02
N ASP A 42 53.95 32.61 16.28
CA ASP A 42 53.77 33.78 15.39
C ASP A 42 52.70 33.78 14.29
N SER A 43 51.79 34.76 14.34
CA SER A 43 51.77 35.88 13.35
C SER A 43 50.66 36.94 13.57
N ILE A 44 51.12 38.18 13.74
CA ILE A 44 50.70 39.42 13.05
C ILE A 44 49.30 40.00 13.33
N ASP A 45 49.31 41.17 13.96
CA ASP A 45 48.23 42.15 14.13
C ASP A 45 48.19 43.13 12.93
N VAL A 46 47.02 43.35 12.32
CA VAL A 46 46.76 44.40 11.32
C VAL A 46 45.35 44.97 11.54
N ASN A 47 45.27 46.22 12.02
CA ASN A 47 44.11 47.13 11.98
C ASN A 47 43.84 47.53 10.51
N GLU A 48 42.64 47.49 9.91
CA GLU A 48 41.42 48.36 9.99
C GLU A 48 40.52 47.98 8.75
N PRO A 49 39.29 48.49 8.43
CA PRO A 49 38.41 49.51 9.05
C PRO A 49 36.90 49.06 9.17
N PRO A 50 35.93 49.88 9.63
CA PRO A 50 34.60 49.40 10.04
C PRO A 50 33.66 49.17 8.85
N THR A 51 33.01 48.02 8.81
CA THR A 51 32.00 47.68 7.80
C THR A 51 30.69 48.44 8.04
N LYS A 52 30.21 49.07 6.96
CA LYS A 52 28.94 49.77 6.83
C LYS A 52 27.78 48.95 7.42
N LYS A 53 27.01 49.55 8.33
CA LYS A 53 25.71 49.03 8.79
C LYS A 53 24.78 48.86 7.59
N CYS A 54 24.59 47.63 7.15
CA CYS A 54 23.51 47.27 6.25
C CYS A 54 22.21 47.27 7.08
N LYS A 55 21.29 48.18 6.78
CA LYS A 55 19.91 48.14 7.31
C LYS A 55 19.27 46.84 6.81
N VAL A 56 19.25 45.82 7.66
CA VAL A 56 18.40 44.65 7.45
C VAL A 56 16.96 45.13 7.67
N THR A 57 16.23 45.30 6.57
CA THR A 57 14.76 45.36 6.59
C THR A 57 14.28 43.98 7.03
N THR A 58 14.01 43.84 8.33
CA THR A 58 13.34 42.70 8.93
C THR A 58 11.91 42.62 8.43
N ASN A 59 11.62 41.70 7.49
CA ASN A 59 10.29 41.13 7.34
C ASN A 59 10.28 39.77 6.63
N GLU A 60 11.30 38.94 6.87
CA GLU A 60 11.20 37.50 6.61
C GLU A 60 10.82 36.83 7.93
N LYS A 61 9.61 36.27 8.01
CA LYS A 61 9.30 35.29 9.06
C LYS A 61 10.43 34.26 9.01
N PRO A 62 11.14 33.97 10.11
CA PRO A 62 12.13 32.91 10.09
C PRO A 62 11.41 31.65 9.62
N ARG A 63 11.88 31.03 8.53
CA ARG A 63 11.38 29.71 8.11
C ARG A 63 11.38 28.85 9.36
N LEU A 64 10.21 28.33 9.73
CA LEU A 64 10.07 27.57 10.96
C LEU A 64 11.02 26.36 10.85
N LEU A 65 11.64 25.98 11.97
CA LEU A 65 12.57 24.86 12.00
C LEU A 65 11.98 23.61 11.34
N GLU A 66 10.67 23.42 11.54
CA GLU A 66 9.83 22.37 10.96
C GLU A 66 9.88 22.34 9.43
N ASP A 67 9.82 23.49 8.76
CA ASP A 67 9.88 23.56 7.28
C ASP A 67 11.25 23.13 6.76
N ARG A 68 12.33 23.53 7.45
CA ARG A 68 13.70 23.13 7.09
C ARG A 68 13.90 21.64 7.31
N ILE A 69 13.44 21.10 8.44
CA ILE A 69 13.49 19.67 8.73
C ILE A 69 12.67 18.91 7.69
N GLY A 70 11.47 19.39 7.37
CA GLY A 70 10.61 18.80 6.35
C GLY A 70 11.30 18.71 4.98
N SER A 71 12.02 19.76 4.58
CA SER A 71 12.79 19.76 3.34
C SER A 71 13.98 18.79 3.34
N ILE A 72 14.59 18.50 4.50
CA ILE A 72 15.72 17.57 4.62
C ILE A 72 15.23 16.11 4.61
N LEU A 73 14.07 15.86 5.21
CA LEU A 73 13.48 14.54 5.35
C LEU A 73 12.62 14.11 4.15
N SER A 74 12.41 14.99 3.17
CA SER A 74 11.61 14.69 1.99
C SER A 74 12.30 13.67 1.07
N CYS A 75 11.48 12.95 0.31
CA CYS A 75 12.00 12.03 -0.69
C CYS A 75 12.77 12.80 -1.77
N CYS A 76 13.98 12.36 -2.13
CA CYS A 76 14.77 13.02 -3.17
C CYS A 76 14.19 12.94 -4.60
N ILE A 77 13.09 12.21 -4.78
CA ILE A 77 12.45 11.97 -6.09
C ILE A 77 11.15 12.77 -6.20
N CYS A 78 10.18 12.53 -5.31
CA CYS A 78 8.91 13.27 -5.34
C CYS A 78 8.92 14.56 -4.54
N LEU A 79 9.98 14.83 -3.76
CA LEU A 79 10.14 16.00 -2.89
C LEU A 79 9.08 16.12 -1.78
N ASP A 80 8.31 15.05 -1.56
CA ASP A 80 7.28 15.00 -0.53
C ASP A 80 7.75 14.31 0.75
N LEU A 81 7.15 14.74 1.85
CA LEU A 81 7.14 14.03 3.13
C LEU A 81 6.10 12.90 3.07
N SER A 82 6.56 11.70 2.77
CA SER A 82 5.69 10.53 2.62
C SER A 82 5.29 9.93 3.98
N THR A 83 4.06 9.44 4.07
CA THR A 83 3.60 8.57 5.17
C THR A 83 3.92 7.09 4.93
N LEU A 84 4.48 6.76 3.77
CA LEU A 84 4.97 5.43 3.42
C LEU A 84 6.36 5.19 4.01
N PRO A 85 6.81 3.91 4.08
CA PRO A 85 8.17 3.60 4.50
C PRO A 85 9.22 4.42 3.75
N ILE A 86 10.25 4.89 4.47
CA ILE A 86 11.35 5.66 3.88
C ILE A 86 12.59 4.78 3.81
N TYR A 87 13.15 4.67 2.61
CA TYR A 87 14.39 3.93 2.36
C TYR A 87 15.56 4.90 2.24
N GLN A 88 16.70 4.51 2.79
CA GLN A 88 17.94 5.26 2.77
C GLN A 88 18.99 4.47 1.99
N CYS A 89 19.64 5.11 1.01
CA CYS A 89 20.79 4.51 0.34
C CYS A 89 22.03 4.51 1.26
N VAL A 90 23.09 3.80 0.88
CA VAL A 90 24.33 3.69 1.68
C VAL A 90 25.00 5.03 1.99
N ASN A 91 24.76 6.07 1.18
CA ASN A 91 25.31 7.42 1.37
C ASN A 91 24.31 8.38 2.04
N GLY A 92 23.13 7.91 2.43
CA GLY A 92 22.20 8.67 3.26
C GLY A 92 21.03 9.35 2.56
N HIS A 93 20.88 9.24 1.24
CA HIS A 93 19.75 9.84 0.50
C HIS A 93 18.44 9.09 0.74
N LEU A 94 17.35 9.84 0.94
CA LEU A 94 16.04 9.33 1.34
C LEU A 94 15.09 9.18 0.13
N MET A 95 14.41 8.04 0.05
CA MET A 95 13.42 7.74 -0.99
C MET A 95 12.18 7.13 -0.34
N CYS A 96 10.98 7.62 -0.67
CA CYS A 96 9.77 6.97 -0.21
C CYS A 96 9.59 5.60 -0.90
N ALA A 97 8.88 4.67 -0.26
CA ALA A 97 8.66 3.32 -0.77
C ALA A 97 8.09 3.30 -2.19
N SER A 98 7.21 4.25 -2.53
CA SER A 98 6.64 4.36 -3.87
C SER A 98 7.72 4.65 -4.91
N CYS A 99 8.49 5.72 -4.73
CA CYS A 99 9.56 6.10 -5.65
C CYS A 99 10.70 5.09 -5.71
N PHE A 100 11.07 4.49 -4.57
CA PHE A 100 12.07 3.43 -4.51
C PHE A 100 11.65 2.20 -5.33
N ASN A 101 10.42 1.72 -5.16
CA ASN A 101 9.90 0.60 -5.96
C ASN A 101 9.77 0.96 -7.44
N HIS A 102 9.38 2.21 -7.75
CA HIS A 102 9.29 2.69 -9.11
C HIS A 102 10.65 2.63 -9.82
N LEU A 103 11.71 3.15 -9.19
CA LEU A 103 13.07 3.12 -9.71
C LEU A 103 13.57 1.69 -9.95
N LEU A 104 13.43 0.81 -8.96
CA LEU A 104 13.84 -0.60 -9.08
C LEU A 104 13.10 -1.28 -10.24
N ALA A 105 11.81 -1.02 -10.38
CA ALA A 105 11.01 -1.59 -11.45
C ALA A 105 11.37 -1.01 -12.83
N ASP A 106 11.66 0.28 -12.95
CA ASP A 106 12.15 0.90 -14.20
C ASP A 106 13.45 0.27 -14.68
N CYS A 107 14.44 0.21 -13.80
CA CYS A 107 15.75 -0.35 -14.15
C CYS A 107 15.64 -1.84 -14.48
N LYS A 108 14.79 -2.60 -13.78
CA LYS A 108 14.51 -4.00 -14.14
C LYS A 108 13.89 -4.15 -15.53
N LEU A 109 12.98 -3.24 -15.92
CA LEU A 109 12.39 -3.23 -17.25
C LEU A 109 13.42 -2.91 -18.34
N LYS A 110 14.37 -2.02 -18.07
CA LYS A 110 15.44 -1.62 -18.99
C LYS A 110 16.65 -2.55 -18.99
N ASP A 111 16.69 -3.51 -18.08
CA ASP A 111 17.87 -4.34 -17.80
C ASP A 111 19.11 -3.53 -17.40
N GLU A 112 18.87 -2.48 -16.60
CA GLU A 112 19.91 -1.58 -16.10
C GLU A 112 20.13 -1.79 -14.59
N GLN A 113 21.32 -1.45 -14.12
CA GLN A 113 21.59 -1.38 -12.69
C GLN A 113 20.82 -0.21 -12.08
N THR A 114 20.10 -0.45 -10.98
CA THR A 114 19.41 0.64 -10.27
C THR A 114 20.42 1.44 -9.46
N THR A 115 20.45 2.76 -9.64
CA THR A 115 21.34 3.66 -8.91
C THR A 115 20.57 4.78 -8.22
N CYS A 116 21.12 5.28 -7.11
CA CYS A 116 20.57 6.43 -6.41
C CYS A 116 20.60 7.67 -7.33
N PRO A 117 19.49 8.40 -7.54
CA PRO A 117 19.47 9.58 -8.40
C PRO A 117 20.45 10.68 -7.99
N ASN A 118 20.76 10.78 -6.70
CA ASN A 118 21.60 11.86 -6.17
C ASN A 118 23.10 11.52 -6.20
N CYS A 119 23.49 10.34 -5.70
CA CYS A 119 24.91 9.97 -5.57
C CYS A 119 25.36 8.81 -6.45
N ARG A 120 24.45 8.24 -7.24
CA ARG A 120 24.72 7.17 -8.21
C ARG A 120 25.30 5.87 -7.64
N CYS A 121 25.29 5.69 -6.32
CA CYS A 121 25.59 4.40 -5.72
C CYS A 121 24.52 3.38 -6.11
N GLU A 122 24.90 2.10 -6.21
CA GLU A 122 23.96 1.03 -6.46
C GLU A 122 22.89 0.97 -5.36
N ILE A 123 21.62 0.80 -5.76
CA ILE A 123 20.51 0.63 -4.83
C ILE A 123 19.74 -0.66 -5.13
N SER A 124 19.35 -1.35 -4.08
CA SER A 124 18.61 -2.62 -4.12
C SER A 124 17.84 -2.80 -2.81
N LYS A 125 16.94 -3.79 -2.76
CA LYS A 125 16.22 -4.14 -1.53
C LYS A 125 17.13 -4.65 -0.41
N SER A 126 18.33 -5.12 -0.73
CA SER A 126 19.28 -5.66 0.25
C SER A 126 20.28 -4.62 0.76
N ASN A 127 20.59 -3.58 -0.01
CA ASN A 127 21.59 -2.58 0.37
C ASN A 127 20.98 -1.25 0.87
N CYS A 128 19.70 -1.00 0.62
CA CYS A 128 18.98 0.16 1.14
C CYS A 128 18.23 -0.23 2.42
N THR A 129 18.35 0.61 3.44
CA THR A 129 17.76 0.35 4.76
C THR A 129 16.50 1.17 4.95
N ARG A 130 15.44 0.56 5.52
CA ARG A 130 14.26 1.30 5.95
C ARG A 130 14.61 2.14 7.18
N ASN A 131 14.45 3.47 7.09
CA ASN A 131 14.83 4.39 8.13
C ASN A 131 13.61 4.74 9.02
N LEU A 132 13.41 3.94 10.07
CA LEU A 132 12.32 4.13 11.03
C LEU A 132 12.44 5.43 11.83
N ALA A 133 13.65 5.94 12.04
CA ALA A 133 13.85 7.20 12.75
C ALA A 133 13.28 8.36 11.92
N VAL A 134 13.57 8.39 10.62
CA VAL A 134 12.99 9.37 9.69
C VAL A 134 11.47 9.24 9.65
N GLU A 135 10.93 8.02 9.56
CA GLU A 135 9.46 7.82 9.58
C GLU A 135 8.80 8.38 10.84
N LYS A 136 9.38 8.14 12.02
CA LYS A 136 8.89 8.69 13.29
C LYS A 136 9.05 10.21 13.34
N THR A 137 10.16 10.76 12.87
CA THR A 137 10.32 12.23 12.85
C THR A 137 9.30 12.88 11.90
N ILE A 138 9.04 12.28 10.75
CA ILE A 138 8.01 12.76 9.82
C ILE A 138 6.62 12.70 10.46
N SER A 139 6.32 11.70 11.30
CA SER A 139 5.00 11.62 11.96
C SER A 139 4.73 12.75 12.95
N GLU A 140 5.80 13.33 13.52
CA GLU A 140 5.73 14.47 14.45
C GLU A 140 5.76 15.83 13.75
N LEU A 141 5.93 15.88 12.42
CA LEU A 141 5.88 17.14 11.69
C LEU A 141 4.43 17.60 11.44
N PRO A 142 4.19 18.92 11.39
CA PRO A 142 2.88 19.46 11.09
C PRO A 142 2.42 19.11 9.67
N ILE A 143 1.10 18.97 9.51
CA ILE A 143 0.41 18.87 8.23
C ILE A 143 -0.93 19.59 8.32
N GLN A 144 -1.29 20.26 7.23
CA GLN A 144 -2.59 20.91 7.10
C GLN A 144 -3.66 19.89 6.68
N CYS A 145 -4.85 19.99 7.28
CA CYS A 145 -6.00 19.22 6.84
C CYS A 145 -6.56 19.78 5.52
N ASP A 146 -6.79 18.90 4.54
CA ASP A 146 -7.31 19.30 3.22
C ASP A 146 -8.76 19.83 3.29
N TYR A 147 -9.49 19.53 4.38
CA TYR A 147 -10.90 19.92 4.56
C TYR A 147 -11.06 21.19 5.39
N CYS A 148 -10.56 21.20 6.63
CA CYS A 148 -10.74 22.33 7.55
C CYS A 148 -9.57 23.33 7.55
N LEU A 149 -8.50 23.04 6.80
CA LEU A 149 -7.29 23.87 6.69
C LEU A 149 -6.56 24.14 8.02
N GLN A 150 -6.89 23.42 9.09
CA GLN A 150 -6.19 23.48 10.37
C GLN A 150 -4.97 22.55 10.36
N THR A 151 -3.96 22.91 11.16
CA THR A 151 -2.70 22.17 11.28
C THR A 151 -2.78 21.12 12.39
N TYR A 152 -2.31 19.91 12.09
CA TYR A 152 -2.24 18.77 13.02
C TYR A 152 -0.90 18.05 12.86
N LEU A 153 -0.60 17.12 13.77
CA LEU A 153 0.49 16.16 13.56
C LEU A 153 0.14 15.18 12.44
N ARG A 154 1.15 14.75 11.68
CA ARG A 154 0.98 13.74 10.62
C ARG A 154 0.53 12.38 11.16
N SER A 155 0.89 12.03 12.39
CA SER A 155 0.39 10.84 13.08
C SER A 155 -1.12 10.88 13.30
N GLU A 156 -1.69 12.06 13.54
CA GLU A 156 -3.10 12.25 13.93
C GLU A 156 -4.03 12.58 12.74
N ILE A 157 -3.46 13.06 11.63
CA ILE A 157 -4.24 13.59 10.51
C ILE A 157 -5.25 12.59 9.93
N LYS A 158 -4.91 11.30 9.91
CA LYS A 158 -5.80 10.25 9.41
C LYS A 158 -7.03 10.09 10.31
N ALA A 159 -6.84 10.03 11.62
CA ALA A 159 -7.95 9.96 12.58
C ALA A 159 -8.81 11.22 12.50
N HIS A 160 -8.18 12.40 12.40
CA HIS A 160 -8.88 13.65 12.22
C HIS A 160 -9.77 13.65 10.97
N ARG A 161 -9.23 13.31 9.80
CA ARG A 161 -9.97 13.32 8.52
C ARG A 161 -11.16 12.37 8.50
N ILE A 162 -11.06 11.22 9.19
CA ILE A 162 -12.12 10.20 9.19
C ILE A 162 -13.19 10.52 10.25
N GLN A 163 -12.79 10.97 11.44
CA GLN A 163 -13.69 11.00 12.60
C GLN A 163 -13.91 12.41 13.17
N ASN A 164 -12.88 13.25 13.25
CA ASN A 164 -12.93 14.46 14.08
C ASN A 164 -13.11 15.76 13.29
N CYS A 165 -12.90 15.75 11.97
CA CYS A 165 -12.95 16.95 11.15
C CYS A 165 -14.39 17.36 10.85
N ALA A 166 -14.80 18.57 11.25
CA ALA A 166 -16.15 19.10 10.98
C ALA A 166 -16.43 19.34 9.47
N GLU A 167 -15.37 19.55 8.69
CA GLU A 167 -15.42 19.75 7.23
C GLU A 167 -15.28 18.44 6.44
N ARG A 168 -15.14 17.27 7.10
CA ARG A 168 -15.00 16.00 6.38
C ARG A 168 -16.26 15.71 5.56
N PRO A 169 -16.11 15.17 4.33
CA PRO A 169 -17.24 14.72 3.54
C PRO A 169 -17.89 13.51 4.21
N VAL A 170 -19.19 13.59 4.42
CA VAL A 170 -20.03 12.50 4.91
C VAL A 170 -21.24 12.34 4.00
N VAL A 171 -21.72 11.11 3.90
CA VAL A 171 -22.98 10.78 3.22
C VAL A 171 -24.12 10.76 4.24
N CYS A 172 -25.35 10.94 3.76
CA CYS A 172 -26.54 10.82 4.61
C CYS A 172 -26.69 9.39 5.17
N ASP A 173 -27.20 9.26 6.40
CA ASP A 173 -27.52 7.97 7.03
C ASP A 173 -28.56 7.18 6.20
N TYR A 174 -29.44 7.88 5.48
CA TYR A 174 -30.41 7.32 4.56
C TYR A 174 -29.88 7.13 3.13
N SER A 175 -28.56 7.21 2.91
CA SER A 175 -27.94 6.88 1.62
C SER A 175 -28.22 5.45 1.19
N LEU A 176 -28.31 4.53 2.17
CA LEU A 176 -28.78 3.16 1.94
C LEU A 176 -30.22 3.11 1.44
N LEU A 177 -31.06 4.11 1.67
CA LEU A 177 -32.42 4.15 1.12
C LEU A 177 -32.49 4.88 -0.22
N GLY A 178 -31.36 5.41 -0.73
CA GLY A 178 -31.27 6.14 -1.99
C GLY A 178 -30.98 7.64 -1.84
N CYS A 179 -30.75 8.15 -0.62
CA CYS A 179 -30.38 9.55 -0.45
C CYS A 179 -28.99 9.82 -1.05
N ASN A 180 -28.93 10.67 -2.08
CA ASN A 180 -27.67 11.03 -2.75
C ASN A 180 -26.94 12.21 -2.10
N TRP A 181 -27.38 12.65 -0.91
CA TRP A 181 -26.75 13.77 -0.23
C TRP A 181 -25.34 13.38 0.27
N ASN A 182 -24.38 14.24 -0.07
CA ASN A 182 -22.99 14.17 0.36
C ASN A 182 -22.51 15.60 0.61
N GLY A 183 -21.96 15.86 1.79
CA GLY A 183 -21.54 17.19 2.18
C GLY A 183 -20.68 17.21 3.44
N PRO A 184 -20.27 18.39 3.91
CA PRO A 184 -19.51 18.54 5.15
C PRO A 184 -20.30 18.03 6.36
N PHE A 185 -19.62 17.37 7.30
CA PHE A 185 -20.27 16.81 8.49
C PHE A 185 -21.08 17.82 9.30
N HIS A 186 -20.60 19.06 9.44
CA HIS A 186 -21.34 20.08 10.20
C HIS A 186 -22.72 20.39 9.60
N THR A 187 -22.92 20.13 8.30
CA THR A 187 -24.22 20.32 7.60
C THR A 187 -25.11 19.09 7.62
N LEU A 188 -24.63 17.94 8.11
CA LEU A 188 -25.42 16.71 8.13
C LEU A 188 -26.69 16.88 8.96
N SER A 189 -26.59 17.50 10.14
CA SER A 189 -27.76 17.69 11.01
C SER A 189 -28.83 18.57 10.36
N SER A 190 -28.46 19.58 9.57
CA SER A 190 -29.44 20.41 8.86
C SER A 190 -30.03 19.69 7.66
N HIS A 191 -29.29 18.79 7.01
CA HIS A 191 -29.84 17.91 5.98
C HIS A 191 -30.86 16.92 6.58
N LEU A 192 -30.55 16.29 7.71
CA LEU A 192 -31.40 15.25 8.31
C LEU A 192 -32.80 15.76 8.69
N THR A 193 -32.95 17.06 9.00
CA THR A 193 -34.27 17.66 9.29
C THR A 193 -35.12 17.89 8.05
N VAL A 194 -34.50 18.03 6.87
CA VAL A 194 -35.18 18.24 5.58
C VAL A 194 -35.12 17.01 4.67
N CYS A 195 -34.52 15.92 5.14
CA CYS A 195 -34.40 14.70 4.37
C CYS A 195 -35.78 14.10 4.15
N GLU A 196 -36.09 13.74 2.89
CA GLU A 196 -37.38 13.18 2.51
C GLU A 196 -37.46 11.67 2.79
N TYR A 197 -36.31 10.98 2.93
CA TYR A 197 -36.26 9.52 3.09
C TYR A 197 -36.86 8.97 4.39
N PRO A 198 -36.79 9.65 5.55
CA PRO A 198 -37.51 9.23 6.76
C PRO A 198 -39.02 9.13 6.61
N SER A 199 -39.64 9.94 5.72
CA SER A 199 -41.09 9.97 5.52
C SER A 199 -41.55 9.14 4.33
N LYS A 200 -40.63 8.59 3.51
CA LYS A 200 -40.98 7.71 2.39
C LYS A 200 -41.55 6.39 2.89
N THR A 201 -42.57 5.90 2.18
CA THR A 201 -43.19 4.61 2.48
C THR A 201 -42.37 3.46 1.94
N GLY A 202 -42.54 2.26 2.50
CA GLY A 202 -41.86 1.06 2.02
C GLY A 202 -42.15 0.75 0.54
N LEU A 203 -43.32 1.14 0.01
CA LEU A 203 -43.66 0.97 -1.40
C LEU A 203 -42.79 1.85 -2.33
N GLU A 204 -42.48 3.07 -1.90
CA GLU A 204 -41.64 4.00 -2.67
C GLU A 204 -40.16 3.61 -2.66
N LEU A 205 -39.73 2.89 -1.61
CA LEU A 205 -38.35 2.43 -1.44
C LEU A 205 -38.12 1.01 -1.98
N ILE A 206 -39.17 0.28 -2.35
CA ILE A 206 -39.08 -1.14 -2.66
C ILE A 206 -38.16 -1.42 -3.85
N GLU A 207 -38.20 -0.58 -4.88
CA GLU A 207 -37.36 -0.74 -6.07
C GLU A 207 -35.88 -0.50 -5.73
N THR A 208 -35.58 0.54 -4.94
CA THR A 208 -34.22 0.85 -4.49
C THR A 208 -33.66 -0.26 -3.61
N ILE A 209 -34.46 -0.74 -2.64
CA ILE A 209 -34.06 -1.82 -1.74
C ILE A 209 -33.86 -3.13 -2.52
N GLN A 210 -34.76 -3.44 -3.46
CA GLN A 210 -34.61 -4.63 -4.31
C GLN A 210 -33.36 -4.53 -5.21
N ALA A 211 -33.05 -3.35 -5.75
CA ALA A 211 -31.85 -3.16 -6.55
C ALA A 211 -30.57 -3.36 -5.73
N GLN A 212 -30.51 -2.80 -4.52
CA GLN A 212 -29.39 -3.03 -3.60
C GLN A 212 -29.29 -4.48 -3.15
N LYS A 213 -30.43 -5.12 -2.86
CA LYS A 213 -30.46 -6.54 -2.53
C LYS A 213 -29.95 -7.39 -3.69
N ARG A 214 -30.34 -7.10 -4.94
CA ARG A 214 -29.79 -7.79 -6.13
C ARG A 214 -28.27 -7.65 -6.22
N ALA A 215 -27.74 -6.44 -6.04
CA ALA A 215 -26.28 -6.22 -6.04
C ALA A 215 -25.56 -6.97 -4.90
N TYR A 216 -26.13 -6.95 -3.70
CA TYR A 216 -25.62 -7.70 -2.56
C TYR A 216 -25.70 -9.22 -2.79
N ASP A 217 -26.81 -9.71 -3.34
CA ASP A 217 -27.01 -11.12 -3.65
C ASP A 217 -26.05 -11.58 -4.76
N GLU A 218 -25.70 -10.71 -5.72
CA GLU A 218 -24.66 -10.99 -6.73
C GLU A 218 -23.25 -11.11 -6.09
N GLU A 219 -22.88 -10.19 -5.19
CA GLU A 219 -21.62 -10.26 -4.44
C GLU A 219 -21.56 -11.50 -3.53
N LYS A 220 -22.64 -11.75 -2.79
CA LYS A 220 -22.80 -12.93 -1.94
C LYS A 220 -22.72 -14.21 -2.75
N LYS A 221 -23.37 -14.27 -3.92
CA LYS A 221 -23.30 -15.40 -4.84
C LYS A 221 -21.87 -15.66 -5.30
N CYS A 222 -21.06 -14.62 -5.53
CA CYS A 222 -19.64 -14.80 -5.84
C CYS A 222 -18.92 -15.51 -4.68
N LEU A 223 -19.12 -15.05 -3.44
CA LEU A 223 -18.51 -15.67 -2.26
C LEU A 223 -19.01 -17.11 -2.01
N GLU A 224 -20.33 -17.34 -2.10
CA GLU A 224 -20.93 -18.67 -2.02
C GLU A 224 -20.37 -19.58 -3.11
N THR A 225 -20.24 -19.08 -4.34
CA THR A 225 -19.58 -19.83 -5.43
C THR A 225 -18.15 -20.18 -5.07
N VAL A 226 -17.36 -19.28 -4.46
CA VAL A 226 -16.00 -19.62 -3.99
C VAL A 226 -16.06 -20.74 -2.95
N VAL A 227 -16.98 -20.67 -1.98
CA VAL A 227 -17.12 -21.69 -0.94
C VAL A 227 -17.55 -23.04 -1.53
N ASP A 228 -18.49 -23.05 -2.45
CA ASP A 228 -18.96 -24.25 -3.16
C ASP A 228 -17.82 -24.85 -3.99
N LEU A 229 -17.08 -24.02 -4.73
CA LEU A 229 -15.90 -24.43 -5.49
C LEU A 229 -14.82 -25.01 -4.59
N LEU A 230 -14.63 -24.47 -3.38
CA LEU A 230 -13.73 -25.00 -2.35
C LEU A 230 -14.23 -26.31 -1.72
N SER A 231 -15.50 -26.66 -1.93
CA SER A 231 -16.11 -27.89 -1.43
C SER A 231 -16.08 -29.03 -2.46
N LEU A 232 -15.62 -28.77 -3.69
CA LEU A 232 -15.49 -29.78 -4.74
C LEU A 232 -14.27 -30.69 -4.54
N ASN A 233 -14.35 -31.94 -4.99
CA ASN A 233 -13.28 -32.93 -4.82
C ASN A 233 -12.09 -32.70 -5.77
N GLN A 234 -12.28 -31.97 -6.87
CA GLN A 234 -11.27 -31.71 -7.90
C GLN A 234 -10.76 -30.27 -7.83
N ILE A 235 -10.09 -29.94 -6.72
CA ILE A 235 -9.44 -28.64 -6.52
C ILE A 235 -7.92 -28.82 -6.57
N GLY A 236 -7.26 -27.99 -7.38
CA GLY A 236 -5.82 -27.80 -7.36
C GLY A 236 -5.48 -26.44 -6.71
N VAL A 237 -4.71 -26.47 -5.63
CA VAL A 237 -4.10 -25.26 -5.05
C VAL A 237 -2.61 -25.32 -5.34
N SER A 238 -2.05 -24.28 -5.95
CA SER A 238 -0.63 -24.22 -6.28
C SER A 238 -0.05 -22.86 -5.92
N ASP A 239 0.97 -22.87 -5.07
CA ASP A 239 1.79 -21.70 -4.81
C ASP A 239 2.86 -21.59 -5.89
N LEU A 240 2.79 -20.53 -6.70
CA LEU A 240 3.55 -20.37 -7.92
C LEU A 240 4.47 -19.15 -7.82
N ILE A 241 5.61 -19.26 -8.49
CA ILE A 241 6.61 -18.20 -8.57
C ILE A 241 6.83 -17.88 -10.05
N LEU A 242 6.51 -16.64 -10.43
CA LEU A 242 6.82 -16.07 -11.73
C LEU A 242 8.29 -15.64 -11.75
N LYS A 243 9.07 -16.28 -12.62
CA LYS A 243 10.47 -15.96 -12.88
C LYS A 243 10.57 -15.07 -14.12
N PRO A 244 11.40 -14.02 -14.07
CA PRO A 244 11.61 -13.17 -15.24
C PRO A 244 12.39 -13.92 -16.32
N PHE A 245 12.03 -13.71 -17.57
CA PHE A 245 12.85 -14.04 -18.74
C PHE A 245 12.78 -12.91 -19.76
N ARG A 246 13.80 -12.80 -20.60
CA ARG A 246 13.84 -11.80 -21.67
C ARG A 246 13.83 -12.45 -23.04
N THR A 247 13.22 -11.79 -24.01
CA THR A 247 13.27 -12.22 -25.41
C THR A 247 14.59 -11.82 -26.05
N ASP A 248 15.00 -12.58 -27.06
CA ASP A 248 16.18 -12.30 -27.90
C ASP A 248 15.91 -11.25 -28.99
N ASP A 249 14.88 -10.41 -28.79
CA ASP A 249 14.54 -9.32 -29.71
C ASP A 249 15.57 -8.17 -29.61
N PHE A 250 15.65 -7.33 -30.66
CA PHE A 250 16.52 -6.14 -30.66
C PHE A 250 16.30 -5.22 -29.44
N VAL A 251 15.04 -5.13 -28.97
CA VAL A 251 14.69 -4.57 -27.67
C VAL A 251 14.20 -5.71 -26.79
N ALA A 252 15.07 -6.21 -25.92
CA ALA A 252 14.76 -7.34 -25.05
C ALA A 252 13.54 -7.03 -24.16
N LYS A 253 12.44 -7.77 -24.37
CA LYS A 253 11.20 -7.57 -23.62
C LYS A 253 11.18 -8.46 -22.38
N LEU A 254 10.79 -7.88 -21.24
CA LEU A 254 10.65 -8.61 -19.99
C LEU A 254 9.28 -9.32 -19.91
N TYR A 255 9.33 -10.63 -19.83
CA TYR A 255 8.18 -11.49 -19.55
C TYR A 255 8.40 -12.26 -18.25
N PHE A 256 7.34 -12.88 -17.76
CA PHE A 256 7.42 -13.77 -16.63
C PHE A 256 6.77 -15.10 -16.96
N GLU A 257 7.36 -16.18 -16.47
CA GLU A 257 6.73 -17.49 -16.53
C GLU A 257 6.98 -18.29 -15.25
N THR A 258 6.06 -19.19 -14.95
CA THR A 258 6.29 -20.21 -13.93
C THR A 258 7.04 -21.38 -14.54
N SER A 259 7.73 -22.14 -13.69
CA SER A 259 8.04 -23.53 -14.02
C SER A 259 6.74 -24.30 -14.27
N ARG A 260 6.82 -25.39 -15.03
CA ARG A 260 5.67 -26.29 -15.20
C ARG A 260 5.28 -26.85 -13.84
N PHE A 261 3.98 -26.90 -13.57
CA PHE A 261 3.45 -27.43 -12.33
C PHE A 261 2.32 -28.42 -12.62
N THR A 262 2.13 -29.37 -11.70
CA THR A 262 1.09 -30.37 -11.80
C THR A 262 -0.10 -29.95 -10.95
N ALA A 263 -1.28 -29.88 -11.56
CA ALA A 263 -2.55 -29.68 -10.84
C ALA A 263 -3.65 -30.42 -11.59
N LEU A 264 -4.60 -31.03 -10.85
CA LEU A 264 -5.72 -31.76 -11.44
C LEU A 264 -5.28 -32.84 -12.44
N GLN A 265 -4.16 -33.52 -12.16
CA GLN A 265 -3.54 -34.54 -13.03
C GLN A 265 -2.97 -34.02 -14.37
N TYR A 266 -2.99 -32.71 -14.62
CA TYR A 266 -2.43 -32.10 -15.82
C TYR A 266 -1.20 -31.23 -15.51
N GLN A 267 -0.36 -31.03 -16.53
CA GLN A 267 0.77 -30.11 -16.51
C GLN A 267 0.33 -28.75 -17.01
N TRP A 268 0.62 -27.71 -16.23
CA TRP A 268 0.23 -26.33 -16.51
C TRP A 268 1.45 -25.40 -16.47
N GLN A 269 1.31 -24.24 -17.08
CA GLN A 269 2.26 -23.14 -17.00
C GLN A 269 1.49 -21.82 -16.95
N VAL A 270 1.91 -20.88 -16.11
CA VAL A 270 1.40 -19.51 -16.14
C VAL A 270 2.43 -18.61 -16.81
N ARG A 271 1.99 -17.82 -17.79
CA ARG A 271 2.78 -16.77 -18.43
C ARG A 271 2.22 -15.42 -18.05
N ALA A 272 3.06 -14.41 -17.88
CA ALA A 272 2.62 -13.05 -17.64
C ALA A 272 3.43 -12.04 -18.46
N ARG A 273 2.76 -10.95 -18.82
CA ARG A 273 3.30 -9.83 -19.61
C ARG A 273 2.96 -8.51 -18.95
N ILE A 274 3.83 -7.53 -19.11
CA ILE A 274 3.64 -6.18 -18.58
C ILE A 274 2.96 -5.32 -19.64
N ASN A 275 2.01 -4.47 -19.24
CA ASN A 275 1.37 -3.45 -20.06
C ASN A 275 0.86 -3.97 -21.40
N ASP A 276 0.29 -5.18 -21.41
CA ASP A 276 -0.22 -5.84 -22.61
C ASP A 276 0.75 -5.83 -23.81
N ASN A 277 2.05 -5.99 -23.53
CA ASN A 277 3.12 -6.02 -24.53
C ASN A 277 3.37 -4.66 -25.22
N ASN A 278 3.12 -3.55 -24.52
CA ASN A 278 3.53 -2.23 -24.96
C ASN A 278 5.04 -2.22 -25.31
N PRO A 279 5.47 -1.68 -26.47
CA PRO A 279 6.87 -1.60 -26.87
C PRO A 279 7.78 -0.82 -25.90
N HIS A 280 7.21 0.12 -25.14
CA HIS A 280 7.94 0.99 -24.22
C HIS A 280 7.28 1.02 -22.84
N PRO A 281 7.32 -0.08 -22.06
CA PRO A 281 6.64 -0.15 -20.77
C PRO A 281 7.25 0.77 -19.70
N HIS A 282 8.47 1.27 -19.94
CA HIS A 282 9.19 2.19 -19.06
C HIS A 282 8.75 3.66 -19.23
N THR A 283 8.01 4.02 -20.29
CA THR A 283 7.56 5.41 -20.51
C THR A 283 6.24 5.73 -19.80
N THR A 284 5.56 4.70 -19.29
CA THR A 284 4.31 4.85 -18.54
C THR A 284 4.52 4.68 -17.05
N VAL A 285 3.99 5.62 -16.28
CA VAL A 285 3.88 5.55 -14.81
C VAL A 285 2.77 4.58 -14.38
N ASN A 286 1.83 4.30 -15.28
CA ASN A 286 0.75 3.34 -15.08
C ASN A 286 1.17 1.97 -15.62
N ARG A 287 1.54 1.07 -14.69
CA ARG A 287 1.92 -0.30 -15.01
C ARG A 287 0.81 -1.28 -14.65
N SER A 288 0.67 -2.30 -15.47
CA SER A 288 -0.27 -3.40 -15.30
C SER A 288 0.39 -4.72 -15.66
N LEU A 289 -0.09 -5.80 -15.03
CA LEU A 289 0.40 -7.15 -15.24
C LEU A 289 -0.78 -8.01 -15.71
N SER A 290 -0.63 -8.63 -16.87
CA SER A 290 -1.63 -9.55 -17.44
C SER A 290 -1.05 -10.95 -17.46
N TYR A 291 -1.86 -11.96 -17.19
CA TYR A 291 -1.42 -13.36 -17.10
C TYR A 291 -2.28 -14.28 -17.97
N GLN A 292 -1.71 -15.42 -18.34
CA GLN A 292 -2.32 -16.43 -19.19
C GLN A 292 -2.05 -17.79 -18.56
N LEU A 293 -3.08 -18.63 -18.49
CA LEU A 293 -2.95 -20.03 -18.07
C LEU A 293 -2.82 -20.91 -19.31
N VAL A 294 -1.79 -21.76 -19.32
CA VAL A 294 -1.43 -22.61 -20.46
C VAL A 294 -1.40 -24.07 -20.03
N LEU A 295 -2.23 -24.88 -20.68
CA LEU A 295 -2.23 -26.33 -20.54
C LEU A 295 -1.10 -26.93 -21.39
N LYS A 296 -0.19 -27.68 -20.75
CA LYS A 296 0.96 -28.35 -21.41
C LYS A 296 0.72 -29.83 -21.64
N SER A 297 -0.17 -30.46 -20.88
CA SER A 297 -0.57 -31.84 -21.13
C SER A 297 -1.38 -31.94 -22.42
N LYS A 298 -1.17 -33.03 -23.17
CA LYS A 298 -2.08 -33.39 -24.27
C LYS A 298 -3.38 -33.92 -23.66
N ILE A 299 -4.51 -33.42 -24.13
CA ILE A 299 -5.84 -33.84 -23.69
C ILE A 299 -6.62 -34.42 -24.86
N SER A 300 -7.42 -35.44 -24.60
CA SER A 300 -8.36 -36.05 -25.55
C SER A 300 -9.81 -35.61 -25.31
N GLN A 301 -10.10 -35.10 -24.11
CA GLN A 301 -11.41 -34.61 -23.70
C GLN A 301 -11.29 -33.14 -23.27
N THR A 302 -12.40 -32.42 -23.37
CA THR A 302 -12.51 -31.02 -22.93
C THR A 302 -12.46 -30.93 -21.40
N ILE A 303 -11.69 -30.00 -20.86
CA ILE A 303 -11.62 -29.72 -19.42
C ILE A 303 -12.34 -28.40 -19.18
N ASP A 304 -13.43 -28.46 -18.41
CA ASP A 304 -14.10 -27.27 -17.93
C ASP A 304 -13.45 -26.81 -16.60
N LEU A 305 -12.88 -25.61 -16.58
CA LEU A 305 -12.08 -25.13 -15.47
C LEU A 305 -12.50 -23.74 -15.00
N LYS A 306 -12.69 -23.59 -13.70
CA LYS A 306 -12.69 -22.29 -13.01
C LYS A 306 -11.37 -22.08 -12.30
N PHE A 307 -10.78 -20.88 -12.44
CA PHE A 307 -9.54 -20.55 -11.76
C PHE A 307 -9.46 -19.08 -11.37
N PHE A 308 -8.68 -18.79 -10.34
CA PHE A 308 -8.42 -17.43 -9.89
C PHE A 308 -7.10 -17.32 -9.15
N LEU A 309 -6.56 -16.11 -9.13
CA LEU A 309 -5.30 -15.80 -8.46
C LEU A 309 -5.57 -15.12 -7.12
N LEU A 310 -4.94 -15.68 -6.10
CA LEU A 310 -4.80 -15.09 -4.78
C LEU A 310 -3.36 -14.65 -4.56
N LYS A 311 -3.19 -13.76 -3.60
CA LYS A 311 -1.88 -13.40 -3.10
C LYS A 311 -1.21 -14.61 -2.41
N GLY A 312 0.09 -14.78 -2.65
CA GLY A 312 0.86 -15.85 -2.01
C GLY A 312 0.99 -15.67 -0.49
N PRO A 313 1.29 -16.75 0.26
CA PRO A 313 1.32 -16.76 1.73
C PRO A 313 2.36 -15.81 2.36
N HIS A 314 3.33 -15.31 1.59
CA HIS A 314 4.41 -14.45 2.05
C HIS A 314 4.30 -12.98 1.59
N GLY A 315 3.18 -12.57 0.99
CA GLY A 315 3.06 -11.20 0.51
C GLY A 315 2.77 -10.19 1.63
N ASP A 316 3.32 -8.98 1.53
CA ASP A 316 3.22 -7.89 2.52
C ASP A 316 1.76 -7.56 2.91
N PRO A 317 1.36 -7.63 4.19
CA PRO A 317 -0.02 -7.35 4.65
C PRO A 317 -0.61 -6.02 4.17
N SER A 318 0.21 -5.04 3.78
CA SER A 318 -0.24 -3.76 3.23
C SER A 318 -0.88 -3.85 1.83
N THR A 319 -0.82 -5.01 1.17
CA THR A 319 -1.30 -5.23 -0.20
C THR A 319 -2.67 -5.91 -0.29
N SER A 320 -3.49 -5.75 0.77
CA SER A 320 -4.76 -6.45 1.02
C SER A 320 -5.94 -6.12 0.08
N GLN A 321 -5.69 -5.73 -1.18
CA GLN A 321 -6.73 -5.27 -2.11
C GLN A 321 -6.83 -6.05 -3.43
N VAL A 322 -6.23 -7.24 -3.53
CA VAL A 322 -6.50 -8.10 -4.70
C VAL A 322 -7.86 -8.78 -4.48
N GLN A 323 -8.92 -8.19 -5.03
CA GLN A 323 -10.20 -8.89 -5.12
C GLN A 323 -10.05 -10.06 -6.11
N PRO A 324 -10.34 -11.31 -5.71
CA PRO A 324 -10.23 -12.44 -6.60
C PRO A 324 -11.30 -12.34 -7.69
N ILE A 325 -10.88 -12.40 -8.95
CA ILE A 325 -11.78 -12.54 -10.09
C ILE A 325 -11.77 -14.01 -10.50
N ILE A 326 -12.94 -14.65 -10.45
CA ILE A 326 -13.11 -16.04 -10.87
C ILE A 326 -13.25 -16.06 -12.39
N TYR A 327 -12.33 -16.74 -13.05
CA TYR A 327 -12.35 -16.95 -14.48
C TYR A 327 -12.83 -18.36 -14.79
N HIS A 328 -13.57 -18.49 -15.89
CA HIS A 328 -14.09 -19.75 -16.41
C HIS A 328 -13.55 -19.95 -17.82
N PHE A 329 -13.00 -21.12 -18.11
CA PHE A 329 -12.46 -21.44 -19.42
C PHE A 329 -12.57 -22.93 -19.72
N GLU A 330 -12.95 -23.26 -20.95
CA GLU A 330 -13.01 -24.63 -21.44
C GLU A 330 -11.78 -24.95 -22.31
N PHE A 331 -10.87 -25.77 -21.77
CA PHE A 331 -9.70 -26.24 -22.49
C PHE A 331 -10.07 -27.41 -23.41
N ASN A 332 -9.58 -27.39 -24.63
CA ASN A 332 -9.79 -28.47 -25.60
C ASN A 332 -8.52 -28.71 -26.44
N PRO A 333 -8.44 -29.79 -27.25
CA PRO A 333 -7.23 -30.11 -28.00
C PRO A 333 -6.74 -29.01 -28.96
N ASN A 334 -7.65 -28.13 -29.40
CA ASN A 334 -7.35 -27.01 -30.30
C ASN A 334 -7.13 -25.69 -29.55
N ASN A 335 -7.53 -25.61 -28.27
CA ASN A 335 -7.46 -24.41 -27.45
C ASN A 335 -6.91 -24.74 -26.07
N THR A 336 -5.58 -24.66 -25.95
CA THR A 336 -4.83 -25.01 -24.74
C THR A 336 -4.35 -23.80 -23.95
N GLU A 337 -4.67 -22.59 -24.39
CA GLU A 337 -4.21 -21.35 -23.76
C GLU A 337 -5.38 -20.39 -23.57
N THR A 338 -5.49 -19.78 -22.39
CA THR A 338 -6.50 -18.74 -22.16
C THR A 338 -6.15 -17.47 -22.91
N GLU A 339 -7.05 -16.49 -22.92
CA GLU A 339 -6.66 -15.11 -23.21
C GLU A 339 -5.79 -14.54 -22.08
N TYR A 340 -5.15 -13.39 -22.32
CA TYR A 340 -4.43 -12.66 -21.29
C TYR A 340 -5.42 -11.90 -20.41
N LEU A 341 -5.43 -12.24 -19.13
CA LEU A 341 -6.30 -11.68 -18.11
C LEU A 341 -5.53 -10.64 -17.30
N LYS A 342 -6.08 -9.43 -17.16
CA LYS A 342 -5.46 -8.36 -16.37
C LYS A 342 -5.61 -8.65 -14.88
N LEU A 343 -4.51 -8.57 -14.13
CA LEU A 343 -4.56 -8.66 -12.66
C LEU A 343 -5.26 -7.42 -12.08
N PRO A 344 -6.19 -7.60 -11.11
CA PRO A 344 -6.87 -6.49 -10.44
C PRO A 344 -5.94 -5.87 -9.38
N ILE A 345 -4.84 -5.27 -9.84
CA ILE A 345 -3.84 -4.59 -9.00
C ILE A 345 -3.65 -3.15 -9.45
N THR A 346 -3.30 -2.27 -8.50
CA THR A 346 -2.97 -0.88 -8.79
C THR A 346 -1.57 -0.77 -9.43
N SER A 347 -1.28 0.36 -10.08
CA SER A 347 0.07 0.61 -10.65
C SER A 347 1.16 0.56 -9.57
N GLN A 348 0.88 1.10 -8.37
CA GLN A 348 1.81 1.07 -7.25
C GLN A 348 2.14 -0.37 -6.81
N GLU A 349 1.13 -1.23 -6.76
CA GLU A 349 1.31 -2.64 -6.44
C GLU A 349 2.09 -3.38 -7.55
N CYS A 350 1.80 -3.07 -8.81
CA CYS A 350 2.57 -3.58 -9.93
C CYS A 350 4.06 -3.21 -9.82
N ASN A 351 4.38 -1.96 -9.48
CA ASN A 351 5.77 -1.52 -9.27
C ASN A 351 6.45 -2.27 -8.12
N ARG A 352 5.73 -2.52 -7.03
CA ARG A 352 6.22 -3.31 -5.89
C ARG A 352 6.48 -4.78 -6.26
N MET A 353 5.63 -5.38 -7.08
CA MET A 353 5.82 -6.73 -7.60
C MET A 353 7.05 -6.78 -8.51
N LEU A 354 7.20 -5.83 -9.42
CA LEU A 354 8.32 -5.74 -10.34
C LEU A 354 9.65 -5.49 -9.62
N SER A 355 9.67 -4.67 -8.57
CA SER A 355 10.87 -4.42 -7.77
C SER A 355 11.36 -5.63 -6.97
N SER A 356 10.54 -6.68 -6.83
CA SER A 356 10.89 -7.91 -6.14
C SER A 356 11.71 -8.85 -7.02
N SER A 357 12.55 -9.69 -6.41
CA SER A 357 13.38 -10.68 -7.15
C SER A 357 12.51 -11.72 -7.86
N SER A 358 11.37 -12.07 -7.25
CA SER A 358 10.37 -12.97 -7.82
C SER A 358 8.97 -12.50 -7.44
N ILE A 359 7.99 -12.91 -8.24
CA ILE A 359 6.57 -12.61 -8.01
C ILE A 359 5.89 -13.91 -7.60
N SER A 360 5.38 -13.98 -6.37
CA SER A 360 4.67 -15.14 -5.85
C SER A 360 3.16 -14.92 -5.78
N PHE A 361 2.40 -15.95 -6.12
CA PHE A 361 0.93 -15.95 -6.09
C PHE A 361 0.43 -17.36 -5.84
N ARG A 362 -0.82 -17.46 -5.40
CA ARG A 362 -1.52 -18.71 -5.20
C ARG A 362 -2.57 -18.85 -6.28
N LEU A 363 -2.46 -19.88 -7.09
CA LEU A 363 -3.47 -20.23 -8.09
C LEU A 363 -4.40 -21.29 -7.49
N LEU A 364 -5.70 -21.00 -7.52
CA LEU A 364 -6.74 -22.00 -7.29
C LEU A 364 -7.36 -22.40 -8.62
N MET A 365 -7.51 -23.70 -8.80
CA MET A 365 -8.05 -24.32 -9.99
C MET A 365 -9.12 -25.31 -9.56
N VAL A 366 -10.27 -25.27 -10.20
CA VAL A 366 -11.40 -26.14 -9.87
C VAL A 366 -11.94 -26.69 -11.17
N GLN A 367 -11.82 -28.01 -11.33
CA GLN A 367 -12.39 -28.71 -12.48
C GLN A 367 -13.88 -28.92 -12.22
N LEU A 368 -14.70 -28.49 -13.18
CA LEU A 368 -16.12 -28.74 -13.14
C LEU A 368 -16.38 -30.09 -13.78
N ASP A 369 -17.06 -30.97 -13.05
CA ASP A 369 -17.58 -32.20 -13.63
C ASP A 369 -18.64 -31.84 -14.67
N LYS A 370 -18.59 -32.51 -15.84
CA LYS A 370 -19.70 -32.41 -16.79
C LYS A 370 -20.94 -33.02 -16.11
N PRO A 371 -22.10 -32.32 -16.15
CA PRO A 371 -23.33 -32.84 -15.57
C PRO A 371 -23.78 -34.15 -16.21
#